data_AF-A0AAV0VZE3-F1
#
_entry.id   AF-A0AAV0VZE3-F1
#
_cell.length_a   1.000
_cell.length_b   1.000
_cell.length_c   1.000
_cell.angle_alpha   90.00
_cell.angle_beta   90.00
_cell.angle_gamma   90.00
#
_symmetry.space_group_name_H-M   'P 1'
#
loop_
_entity.id
_entity.type
_entity.pdbx_description
1 polymer ?
#
loop_
_entity_poly.entity_id
_entity_poly.type
_entity_poly.pdbx_seq_one_letter_code
_entity_poly.pdbx_strand_id
1 'polypeptide(L)'
;MLFIDINVLFFNKYPNLIAHSDKDKPICWTDYISRGQLKIPSDNLMRAVKQLEIHFRSLHGDNLSKAPNIFKTLTDKLQISTQDLKLPLDVLQCLVRTRTYIRLNNLNNQIMSQKFKKLETFKKQKFTK
;
A
#
# COMPACT_ATOMS: atom_id res chain seq x y z
N MET A 1 -4.74 -1.12 5.77
CA MET A 1 -3.74 -0.04 5.94
C MET A 1 -2.98 0.29 4.64
N LEU A 2 -3.58 0.12 3.46
CA LEU A 2 -2.97 0.49 2.16
C LEU A 2 -3.61 1.74 1.54
N PHE A 3 -4.71 2.22 2.11
CA PHE A 3 -5.56 3.24 1.50
C PHE A 3 -5.29 4.66 1.96
N ILE A 4 -4.44 4.89 2.97
CA ILE A 4 -4.35 6.21 3.62
C ILE A 4 -3.21 7.08 3.04
N ASP A 5 -2.09 6.50 2.57
CA ASP A 5 -0.91 7.31 2.21
C ASP A 5 -0.80 7.70 0.73
N ILE A 6 -1.53 7.03 -0.17
CA ILE A 6 -1.61 7.43 -1.60
C ILE A 6 -2.43 8.72 -1.78
N ASN A 7 -3.22 9.08 -0.76
CA ASN A 7 -4.39 9.94 -0.83
C ASN A 7 -4.16 11.46 -0.73
N VAL A 8 -2.95 12.01 -0.66
CA VAL A 8 -2.81 13.47 -0.45
C VAL A 8 -2.16 14.20 -1.62
N LEU A 9 -1.22 13.57 -2.32
CA LEU A 9 -0.38 14.29 -3.30
C LEU A 9 -1.03 14.48 -4.67
N PHE A 10 -1.86 13.54 -5.14
CA PHE A 10 -2.32 13.53 -6.52
C PHE A 10 -3.72 14.09 -6.75
N PHE A 11 -4.53 14.31 -5.70
CA PHE A 11 -5.93 14.70 -5.89
C PHE A 11 -6.12 16.12 -6.40
N ASN A 12 -5.22 17.04 -6.07
CA ASN A 12 -5.24 18.39 -6.65
C ASN A 12 -4.91 18.35 -8.15
N LYS A 13 -4.07 17.39 -8.58
CA LYS A 13 -3.62 17.23 -9.97
C LYS A 13 -4.59 16.38 -10.81
N TYR A 14 -5.22 15.39 -10.21
CA TYR A 14 -6.11 14.42 -10.86
C TYR A 14 -7.40 14.23 -10.05
N PRO A 15 -8.38 15.13 -10.20
CA PRO A 15 -9.63 15.08 -9.43
C PRO A 15 -10.46 13.80 -9.66
N ASN A 16 -10.35 13.19 -10.85
CA ASN A 16 -11.01 11.95 -11.24
C ASN A 16 -10.54 10.71 -10.45
N LEU A 17 -9.52 10.85 -9.61
CA LEU A 17 -9.09 9.81 -8.69
C LEU A 17 -9.94 9.75 -7.41
N ILE A 18 -10.83 10.72 -7.18
CA ILE A 18 -11.74 10.77 -6.03
C ILE A 18 -13.11 10.24 -6.47
N ALA A 19 -13.76 9.44 -5.63
CA ALA A 19 -15.15 9.05 -5.83
C ALA A 19 -16.07 10.27 -5.64
N HIS A 20 -17.04 10.43 -6.54
CA HIS A 20 -18.12 11.39 -6.31
C HIS A 20 -18.96 10.92 -5.10
N SER A 21 -19.37 11.87 -4.26
CA SER A 21 -20.13 11.57 -3.05
C SER A 21 -21.55 11.16 -3.43
N ASP A 22 -21.79 9.86 -3.54
CA ASP A 22 -23.15 9.32 -3.59
C ASP A 22 -23.72 9.28 -2.18
N LYS A 23 -24.82 10.00 -1.97
CA LYS A 23 -25.54 10.05 -0.69
C LYS A 23 -26.12 8.68 -0.29
N ASP A 24 -26.27 7.77 -1.24
CA ASP A 24 -26.85 6.43 -1.05
C ASP A 24 -25.79 5.34 -0.90
N LYS A 25 -24.50 5.70 -0.82
CA LYS A 25 -23.43 4.72 -0.64
C LYS A 25 -23.44 4.16 0.79
N PRO A 26 -23.33 2.83 0.98
CA PRO A 26 -23.19 2.25 2.30
C PRO A 26 -21.94 2.77 3.03
N ILE A 27 -22.11 3.10 4.31
CA ILE A 27 -21.04 3.58 5.20
C ILE A 27 -19.89 2.57 5.16
N CYS A 28 -18.72 3.02 4.70
CA CYS A 28 -17.52 2.20 4.65
C CYS A 28 -16.57 2.54 5.80
N TRP A 29 -15.61 1.66 6.08
CA TRP A 29 -14.67 1.83 7.19
C TRP A 29 -13.91 3.17 7.16
N THR A 30 -13.64 3.69 5.96
CA THR A 30 -13.03 5.01 5.80
C THR A 30 -13.95 6.15 6.26
N ASP A 31 -15.27 6.03 6.12
CA ASP A 31 -16.22 7.04 6.61
C ASP A 31 -16.23 7.08 8.14
N TYR A 32 -16.08 5.91 8.78
CA TYR A 32 -16.04 5.80 10.24
C TYR A 32 -14.75 6.39 10.85
N ILE A 33 -13.61 6.20 10.19
CA ILE A 33 -12.30 6.71 10.67
C ILE A 33 -12.05 8.15 10.22
N SER A 34 -12.65 8.58 9.11
CA SER A 34 -12.46 9.93 8.57
C SER A 34 -13.11 10.96 9.50
N ARG A 35 -12.31 11.92 9.97
CA ARG A 35 -12.82 13.15 10.62
C ARG A 35 -13.18 14.23 9.59
N GLY A 36 -13.65 13.83 8.40
CA GLY A 36 -14.04 14.73 7.30
C GLY A 36 -12.93 15.13 6.33
N GLN A 37 -11.68 14.71 6.55
CA GLN A 37 -10.53 15.11 5.71
C GLN A 37 -10.02 14.01 4.76
N LEU A 38 -10.42 12.75 4.96
CA LEU A 38 -10.00 11.67 4.06
C LEU A 38 -10.85 11.71 2.79
N LYS A 39 -10.19 11.62 1.64
CA LYS A 39 -10.85 11.46 0.34
C LYS A 39 -11.06 9.98 0.04
N ILE A 40 -12.22 9.67 -0.52
CA ILE A 40 -12.56 8.32 -0.95
C ILE A 40 -11.99 8.11 -2.36
N PRO A 41 -11.21 7.04 -2.60
CA PRO A 41 -10.67 6.76 -3.93
C PRO A 41 -11.79 6.36 -4.90
N SER A 42 -11.63 6.72 -6.18
CA SER A 42 -12.54 6.29 -7.24
C SER A 42 -12.43 4.79 -7.52
N ASP A 43 -13.46 4.20 -8.12
CA ASP A 43 -13.48 2.78 -8.44
C ASP A 43 -12.35 2.36 -9.37
N ASN A 44 -11.98 3.21 -10.32
CA ASN A 44 -10.83 2.95 -11.20
C ASN A 44 -9.52 2.90 -10.41
N LEU A 45 -9.30 3.85 -9.49
CA LEU A 45 -8.12 3.82 -8.63
C LEU A 45 -8.11 2.56 -7.74
N MET A 46 -9.27 2.20 -7.19
CA MET A 46 -9.45 0.99 -6.38
C MET A 46 -9.17 -0.30 -7.17
N ARG A 47 -9.64 -0.39 -8.42
CA ARG A 47 -9.35 -1.51 -9.34
C ARG A 47 -7.85 -1.62 -9.61
N ALA A 48 -7.15 -0.50 -9.84
CA ALA A 48 -5.71 -0.50 -10.02
C ALA A 48 -4.95 -0.97 -8.76
N VAL A 49 -5.37 -0.53 -7.57
CA VAL A 49 -4.77 -0.99 -6.31
C VAL A 49 -4.94 -2.51 -6.13
N LYS A 50 -6.09 -3.08 -6.48
CA LYS A 50 -6.31 -4.53 -6.44
C LYS A 50 -5.38 -5.28 -7.40
N GLN A 51 -5.23 -4.78 -8.63
CA GLN A 51 -4.28 -5.37 -9.60
C GLN A 51 -2.83 -5.26 -9.13
N LEU A 52 -2.46 -4.11 -8.54
CA LEU A 52 -1.14 -3.93 -7.94
C LEU A 52 -0.87 -4.98 -6.87
N GLU A 53 -1.82 -5.26 -5.97
CA GLU A 53 -1.59 -6.25 -4.91
C GLU A 53 -1.35 -7.66 -5.46
N ILE A 54 -2.02 -8.04 -6.56
CA ILE A 54 -1.80 -9.32 -7.24
C ILE A 54 -0.36 -9.40 -7.78
N HIS A 55 0.05 -8.40 -8.57
CA HIS A 55 1.40 -8.34 -9.16
C HIS A 55 2.48 -8.23 -8.08
N PHE A 56 2.22 -7.44 -7.04
CA PHE A 56 3.13 -7.25 -5.92
C PHE A 56 3.38 -8.55 -5.18
N ARG A 57 2.32 -9.31 -4.83
CA ARG A 57 2.46 -10.62 -4.17
C ARG A 57 3.17 -11.64 -5.05
N SER A 58 2.84 -11.68 -6.34
CA SER A 58 3.49 -12.59 -7.29
C SER A 58 5.00 -12.33 -7.37
N LEU A 59 5.43 -11.05 -7.34
CA LEU A 59 6.84 -10.69 -7.48
C LEU A 59 7.62 -10.78 -6.16
N HIS A 60 7.02 -10.36 -5.05
CA HIS A 60 7.70 -10.22 -3.76
C HIS A 60 7.49 -11.41 -2.82
N GLY A 61 6.38 -12.14 -2.95
CA GLY A 61 5.98 -13.18 -2.02
C GLY A 61 5.92 -12.65 -0.58
N ASP A 62 6.53 -13.40 0.34
CA ASP A 62 6.62 -13.02 1.76
C ASP A 62 7.76 -12.06 2.09
N ASN A 63 8.63 -11.71 1.13
CA ASN A 63 9.78 -10.83 1.37
C ASN A 63 9.78 -9.66 0.39
N LEU A 64 10.91 -8.96 0.23
CA LEU A 64 11.11 -8.06 -0.89
C LEU A 64 12.10 -8.70 -1.86
N SER A 65 11.65 -9.02 -3.08
CA SER A 65 12.53 -9.37 -4.19
C SER A 65 13.68 -8.38 -4.36
N LYS A 66 14.89 -8.93 -4.55
CA LYS A 66 16.14 -8.20 -4.78
C LYS A 66 16.48 -8.10 -6.26
N ALA A 67 15.55 -8.48 -7.15
CA ALA A 67 15.75 -8.37 -8.58
C ALA A 67 16.03 -6.91 -8.97
N PRO A 68 16.86 -6.64 -9.98
CA PRO A 68 17.06 -5.28 -10.46
C PRO A 68 15.74 -4.72 -11.01
N ASN A 69 15.56 -3.40 -10.89
CA ASN A 69 14.46 -2.66 -11.51
C ASN A 69 13.04 -3.08 -11.06
N ILE A 70 12.85 -3.57 -9.83
CA ILE A 70 11.53 -4.00 -9.32
C ILE A 70 10.42 -2.97 -9.51
N PHE A 71 10.71 -1.68 -9.29
CA PHE A 71 9.71 -0.62 -9.42
C PHE A 71 9.21 -0.51 -10.85
N LYS A 72 10.14 -0.48 -11.81
CA LYS A 72 9.81 -0.42 -13.23
C LYS A 72 9.00 -1.66 -13.63
N THR A 73 9.47 -2.85 -13.28
CA THR A 73 8.79 -4.11 -13.60
C THR A 73 7.36 -4.17 -13.07
N LEU A 74 7.13 -3.71 -11.83
CA LEU A 74 5.79 -3.65 -11.26
C LEU A 74 4.92 -2.59 -11.93
N THR A 75 5.48 -1.41 -12.21
CA THR A 75 4.74 -0.34 -12.93
C THR A 75 4.34 -0.80 -14.33
N ASP A 76 5.24 -1.42 -15.09
CA ASP A 76 4.97 -1.88 -16.45
C ASP A 76 3.86 -2.95 -16.44
N LYS A 77 3.95 -3.94 -15.54
CA LYS A 77 2.90 -4.97 -15.37
C LYS A 77 1.56 -4.36 -14.97
N LEU A 78 1.57 -3.42 -14.03
CA LEU A 78 0.37 -2.74 -13.58
C LEU A 78 -0.28 -1.98 -14.74
N GLN A 79 0.50 -1.17 -15.45
CA GLN A 79 0.06 -0.37 -16.59
C GLN A 79 -0.62 -1.20 -17.66
N ILE A 80 -0.04 -2.36 -18.01
CA ILE A 80 -0.65 -3.31 -18.97
C ILE A 80 -1.99 -3.83 -18.43
N SER A 81 -2.04 -4.27 -17.17
CA SER A 81 -3.25 -4.85 -16.57
C SER A 81 -4.37 -3.85 -16.25
N THR A 82 -4.07 -2.54 -16.30
CA THR A 82 -5.01 -1.46 -15.99
C THR A 82 -5.13 -0.44 -17.12
N GLN A 83 -4.79 -0.84 -18.35
CA GLN A 83 -4.79 0.05 -19.51
C GLN A 83 -6.19 0.64 -19.79
N ASP A 84 -7.25 -0.13 -19.51
CA ASP A 84 -8.65 0.29 -19.64
C ASP A 84 -9.03 1.43 -18.68
N LEU A 85 -8.34 1.55 -17.55
CA LEU A 85 -8.64 2.53 -16.50
C LEU A 85 -8.12 3.94 -16.83
N LYS A 86 -7.24 4.07 -17.84
CA LYS A 86 -6.63 5.34 -18.29
C LYS A 86 -6.02 6.16 -17.15
N LEU A 87 -5.39 5.48 -16.18
CA LEU A 87 -4.71 6.15 -15.07
C LEU A 87 -3.36 6.74 -15.53
N PRO A 88 -2.99 7.95 -15.06
CA PRO A 88 -1.67 8.52 -15.33
C PRO A 88 -0.52 7.65 -14.83
N LEU A 89 0.59 7.63 -15.57
CA LEU A 89 1.76 6.81 -15.23
C LEU A 89 2.38 7.18 -13.88
N ASP A 90 2.45 8.47 -13.55
CA ASP A 90 2.98 8.95 -12.27
C ASP A 90 2.15 8.48 -11.07
N VAL A 91 0.83 8.37 -11.24
CA VAL A 91 -0.08 7.75 -10.25
C VAL A 91 0.27 6.28 -10.05
N LEU A 92 0.40 5.50 -11.14
CA LEU A 92 0.77 4.08 -11.06
C LEU A 92 2.13 3.88 -10.38
N GLN A 93 3.12 4.70 -10.74
CA GLN A 93 4.44 4.64 -10.10
C GLN A 93 4.36 5.00 -8.61
N CYS A 94 3.54 5.99 -8.24
CA CYS A 94 3.32 6.33 -6.83
C CYS A 94 2.73 5.15 -6.06
N LEU A 95 1.70 4.48 -6.59
CA LEU A 95 1.10 3.30 -5.98
C LEU A 95 2.15 2.22 -5.68
N VAL A 96 2.99 1.89 -6.68
CA VAL A 96 4.07 0.90 -6.56
C VAL A 96 5.09 1.32 -5.50
N ARG A 97 5.50 2.60 -5.50
CA ARG A 97 6.45 3.14 -4.50
C ARG A 97 5.90 3.01 -3.09
N THR A 98 4.71 3.55 -2.86
CA THR A 98 4.07 3.55 -1.55
C THR A 98 3.88 2.13 -1.01
N ARG A 99 3.40 1.21 -1.85
CA ARG A 99 3.22 -0.20 -1.44
C ARG A 99 4.53 -0.87 -1.01
N THR A 100 5.61 -0.61 -1.76
CA THR A 100 6.94 -1.14 -1.47
C THR A 100 7.48 -0.59 -0.15
N TYR A 101 7.38 0.71 0.09
CA TYR A 101 7.84 1.34 1.34
C TYR A 101 7.04 0.86 2.55
N ILE A 102 5.73 0.70 2.43
CA ILE A 102 4.90 0.11 3.50
C ILE A 102 5.39 -1.32 3.81
N ARG A 103 5.69 -2.14 2.79
CA ARG A 103 6.22 -3.49 3.02
C ARG A 103 7.57 -3.46 3.72
N LEU A 104 8.48 -2.59 3.26
CA LEU A 104 9.80 -2.43 3.87
C LEU A 104 9.69 -2.04 5.34
N ASN A 105 8.84 -1.06 5.65
CA ASN A 105 8.60 -0.63 7.03
C ASN A 105 8.06 -1.78 7.89
N ASN A 106 7.11 -2.56 7.37
CA ASN A 106 6.56 -3.72 8.09
C ASN A 106 7.62 -4.78 8.36
N LEU A 107 8.50 -5.08 7.39
CA LEU A 107 9.61 -6.02 7.56
C LEU A 107 10.61 -5.51 8.61
N ASN A 108 10.95 -4.22 8.59
CA ASN A 108 11.83 -3.61 9.59
C ASN A 108 11.24 -3.71 11.00
N ASN A 109 9.94 -3.43 11.15
CA ASN A 109 9.24 -3.57 12.44
C ASN A 109 9.23 -5.02 12.94
N GLN A 110 9.05 -6.00 12.04
CA GLN A 110 9.14 -7.42 12.39
C GLN A 110 10.53 -7.78 12.90
N ILE A 111 11.60 -7.37 12.21
CA ILE A 111 12.99 -7.61 12.62
C ILE A 111 13.24 -7.02 14.01
N MET A 112 12.81 -5.78 14.25
CA MET A 112 12.97 -5.13 15.54
C MET A 112 12.22 -5.87 16.65
N SER A 113 10.95 -6.22 16.43
CA SER A 113 10.16 -6.98 17.42
C SER A 113 10.77 -8.34 17.76
N GLN A 114 11.35 -9.05 16.78
CA GLN A 114 12.03 -10.31 17.00
C GLN A 114 13.32 -10.14 17.83
N LYS A 115 14.09 -9.07 17.59
CA LYS A 115 15.27 -8.73 18.40
C LYS A 115 14.89 -8.47 19.86
N PHE A 116 13.83 -7.70 20.10
CA PHE A 116 13.33 -7.44 21.46
C PHE A 116 12.90 -8.72 22.18
N LYS A 117 12.12 -9.60 21.50
CA LYS A 117 11.71 -10.90 22.08
C LYS A 117 12.92 -11.76 22.47
N LYS A 118 13.95 -11.84 21.61
CA LYS A 118 15.19 -12.57 21.93
C LYS A 118 15.87 -12.00 23.18
N LEU A 119 15.99 -10.67 23.29
CA LEU A 119 16.57 -10.01 24.47
C LEU A 119 15.80 -10.33 25.76
N GLU A 120 14.47 -10.33 25.72
CA GLU A 120 13.66 -10.71 26.89
C GLU A 120 13.87 -12.18 27.30
N THR A 121 13.95 -13.11 26.34
CA THR A 121 14.22 -14.52 26.66
C THR A 121 15.58 -14.73 27.30
N PHE A 122 16.63 -14.03 26.81
CA PHE A 122 17.96 -14.09 27.43
C PHE A 122 17.99 -13.53 28.85
N LYS A 123 17.28 -12.41 29.09
CA LYS A 123 17.15 -11.84 30.44
C LYS A 123 16.50 -12.85 31.39
N LYS A 124 15.37 -13.45 31.00
CA LYS A 124 14.65 -14.42 31.83
C LYS A 124 15.51 -15.64 32.20
N GLN A 125 16.31 -16.16 31.26
CA GLN A 125 17.24 -17.26 31.51
C GLN A 125 18.38 -16.91 32.48
N LYS A 126 18.81 -15.64 32.50
CA LYS A 126 19.85 -15.16 33.43
C LYS A 126 19.35 -15.09 34.89
N PHE A 127 18.06 -14.92 35.10
CA PHE A 127 17.44 -14.85 36.44
C PHE A 127 16.90 -16.19 36.95
N THR A 128 17.07 -17.28 36.19
CA THR A 128 16.64 -18.64 36.57
C THR A 128 17.83 -19.58 36.86
N LYS A 129 19.04 -19.03 37.00
CA LYS A 129 20.24 -19.73 37.46
C LYS A 129 20.73 -19.13 38.77
#